data_AF-A0A139PW50-F1
#
_entry.id   AF-A0A139PW50-F1
#
_cell.length_a   1.000
_cell.length_b   1.000
_cell.length_c   1.000
_cell.angle_alpha   90.00
_cell.angle_beta   90.00
_cell.angle_gamma   90.00
#
_symmetry.space_group_name_H-M   'P 1'
#
loop_
_entity.id
_entity.type
_entity.pdbx_description
1 polymer ?
#
loop_
_entity_poly.entity_id
_entity_poly.type
_entity_poly.pdbx_seq_one_letter_code
_entity_poly.pdbx_strand_id
1 'polypeptide(L)'
;MGIARISYAESKNVNNNIALRFRNGKIEDVWLDCKIFPLYCKYCEQTQTELFLHMSSRYGQVGPIPCEFCNRDITVVDSDTYVDGIEVSGDPCSFQHLYLLSADYIEWFEEWYGITLASESFFEDWTDWMSVDQLREQIETLTGIETDSQSRYQTDEKFNPLPPDINRWINLLDKSSIPLPGYALKIGE
;
A
#
# COMPACT_ATOMS: atom_id res chain seq x y z
N MET A 1 -3.59 10.42 18.84
CA MET A 1 -4.05 9.06 18.51
C MET A 1 -5.36 9.21 17.81
N GLY A 2 -5.46 8.73 16.57
CA GLY A 2 -6.71 8.78 15.86
C GLY A 2 -6.66 8.01 14.56
N ILE A 3 -7.74 7.29 14.32
CA ILE A 3 -8.12 6.73 13.04
C ILE A 3 -9.51 7.26 12.71
N ALA A 4 -9.73 7.64 11.46
CA ALA A 4 -11.01 8.15 11.00
C ALA A 4 -11.47 7.37 9.78
N ARG A 5 -12.79 7.18 9.63
CA ARG A 5 -13.35 6.70 8.37
C ARG A 5 -13.15 7.76 7.29
N ILE A 6 -12.84 7.31 6.09
CA ILE A 6 -12.78 8.15 4.90
C ILE A 6 -13.48 7.43 3.75
N SER A 7 -14.37 8.14 3.07
CA SER A 7 -15.09 7.57 1.94
C SER A 7 -14.12 7.22 0.81
N TYR A 8 -14.47 6.23 0.00
CA TYR A 8 -13.62 5.86 -1.15
C TYR A 8 -13.39 7.05 -2.10
N ALA A 9 -14.40 7.91 -2.29
CA ALA A 9 -14.29 9.09 -3.15
C ALA A 9 -13.27 10.11 -2.62
N GLU A 10 -13.27 10.37 -1.31
CA GLU A 10 -12.33 11.30 -0.68
C GLU A 10 -10.91 10.72 -0.63
N SER A 11 -10.79 9.40 -0.43
CA SER A 11 -9.50 8.70 -0.38
C SER A 11 -8.67 8.83 -1.65
N LYS A 12 -9.28 9.17 -2.79
CA LYS A 12 -8.56 9.41 -4.06
C LYS A 12 -7.55 10.55 -3.99
N ASN A 13 -7.69 11.45 -3.01
CA ASN A 13 -6.79 12.59 -2.81
C ASN A 13 -5.74 12.32 -1.72
N VAL A 14 -5.66 11.09 -1.22
CA VAL A 14 -4.70 10.69 -0.19
C VAL A 14 -3.86 9.55 -0.75
N ASN A 15 -2.54 9.73 -0.72
CA ASN A 15 -1.60 8.71 -1.15
C ASN A 15 -0.83 8.18 0.05
N ASN A 16 -0.57 6.88 0.01
CA ASN A 16 0.40 6.24 0.88
C ASN A 16 1.81 6.62 0.45
N ASN A 17 2.69 6.69 1.44
CA ASN A 17 4.09 7.03 1.24
C ASN A 17 4.95 5.78 1.31
N ILE A 18 6.11 5.86 0.67
CA ILE A 18 7.17 4.89 0.75
C ILE A 18 8.52 5.58 0.89
N ALA A 19 9.43 4.89 1.55
CA ALA A 19 10.84 5.21 1.58
C ALA A 19 11.59 4.10 0.84
N LEU A 20 12.27 4.46 -0.26
CA LEU A 20 13.05 3.55 -1.08
C LEU A 20 14.50 3.64 -0.66
N ARG A 21 15.08 2.55 -0.17
CA ARG A 21 16.51 2.47 0.14
C ARG A 21 17.27 2.00 -1.07
N PHE A 22 18.32 2.71 -1.44
CA PHE A 22 19.22 2.30 -2.51
C PHE A 22 20.60 1.91 -1.97
N ARG A 23 21.17 0.84 -2.52
CA ARG A 23 22.57 0.46 -2.31
C ARG A 23 23.19 0.09 -3.65
N ASN A 24 24.33 0.70 -3.96
CA ASN A 24 25.07 0.47 -5.23
C ASN A 24 24.20 0.68 -6.48
N GLY A 25 23.31 1.69 -6.45
CA GLY A 25 22.42 2.01 -7.57
C GLY A 25 21.26 1.04 -7.81
N LYS A 26 21.06 0.05 -6.93
CA LYS A 26 19.89 -0.84 -6.91
C LYS A 26 19.03 -0.57 -5.70
N ILE A 27 17.74 -0.86 -5.81
CA ILE A 27 16.85 -0.87 -4.65
C ILE A 27 17.24 -2.01 -3.69
N GLU A 28 17.35 -1.69 -2.40
CA GLU A 28 17.64 -2.64 -1.32
C GLU A 28 16.40 -2.94 -0.48
N ASP A 29 15.60 -1.92 -0.16
CA ASP A 29 14.45 -2.06 0.73
C ASP A 29 13.36 -1.02 0.41
N VAL A 30 12.12 -1.35 0.80
CA VAL A 30 10.94 -0.51 0.68
C VAL A 30 10.24 -0.46 2.03
N TRP A 31 10.26 0.70 2.68
CA TRP A 31 9.47 0.94 3.88
C TRP A 31 8.19 1.68 3.52
N LEU A 32 7.05 1.13 3.93
CA LEU A 32 5.77 1.79 3.73
C LEU A 32 5.44 2.69 4.92
N ASP A 33 4.93 3.88 4.63
CA ASP A 33 4.34 4.79 5.59
C ASP A 33 2.89 5.06 5.15
N CYS A 34 2.01 4.10 5.47
CA CYS A 34 0.63 4.10 5.02
C CYS A 34 -0.24 5.08 5.81
N LYS A 35 -0.92 5.96 5.07
CA LYS A 35 -1.90 6.90 5.61
C LYS A 35 -3.31 6.38 5.51
N ILE A 36 -3.61 5.54 4.52
CA ILE A 36 -4.94 5.00 4.29
C ILE A 36 -4.88 3.49 4.13
N PHE A 37 -5.79 2.78 4.79
CA PHE A 37 -5.84 1.32 4.73
C PHE A 37 -7.26 0.79 5.00
N PRO A 38 -7.59 -0.42 4.51
CA PRO A 38 -8.82 -1.12 4.86
C PRO A 38 -8.77 -1.68 6.29
N LEU A 39 -9.95 -1.95 6.86
CA LEU A 39 -10.08 -2.67 8.12
C LEU A 39 -11.05 -3.85 8.02
N TYR A 40 -10.78 -4.83 8.88
CA TYR A 40 -11.58 -6.03 9.06
C TYR A 40 -12.05 -6.13 10.51
N CYS A 41 -13.28 -6.63 10.73
CA CYS A 41 -13.74 -6.93 12.07
C CYS A 41 -13.67 -8.43 12.36
N LYS A 42 -12.72 -8.87 13.19
CA LYS A 42 -12.61 -10.29 13.59
C LYS A 42 -13.80 -10.84 14.37
N TYR A 43 -14.67 -9.97 14.90
CA TYR A 43 -15.80 -10.40 15.73
C TYR A 43 -17.05 -10.76 14.93
N CYS A 44 -17.29 -10.09 13.81
CA CYS A 44 -18.40 -10.41 12.90
C CYS A 44 -17.93 -10.91 11.53
N GLU A 45 -16.62 -11.01 11.36
CA GLU A 45 -15.94 -11.44 10.14
C GLU A 45 -16.31 -10.61 8.91
N GLN A 46 -16.69 -9.34 9.12
CA GLN A 46 -17.02 -8.40 8.06
C GLN A 46 -15.88 -7.44 7.80
N THR A 47 -15.56 -7.29 6.52
CA THR A 47 -14.70 -6.23 6.01
C THR A 47 -15.45 -4.90 6.02
N GLN A 48 -14.80 -3.84 6.50
CA GLN A 48 -15.40 -2.51 6.52
C GLN A 48 -15.54 -1.94 5.10
N THR A 49 -16.65 -1.29 4.80
CA THR A 49 -17.00 -0.75 3.47
C THR A 49 -16.15 0.45 3.06
N GLU A 50 -15.73 1.25 4.03
CA GLU A 50 -14.89 2.43 3.82
C GLU A 50 -13.42 2.17 4.16
N LEU A 51 -12.57 3.09 3.72
CA LEU A 51 -11.16 3.11 4.10
C LEU A 51 -10.99 3.88 5.41
N PHE A 52 -9.81 3.76 6.00
CA PHE A 52 -9.48 4.43 7.25
C PHE A 52 -8.22 5.26 7.11
N LEU A 53 -8.33 6.53 7.49
CA LEU A 53 -7.25 7.49 7.55
C LEU A 53 -6.54 7.40 8.90
N HIS A 54 -5.26 7.08 8.86
CA HIS A 54 -4.36 7.19 10.01
C HIS A 54 -4.01 8.67 10.24
N MET A 55 -4.29 9.16 11.45
CA MET A 55 -4.02 10.55 11.81
C MET A 55 -2.85 10.68 12.79
N SER A 56 -2.69 9.70 13.69
CA SER A 56 -1.58 9.62 14.65
C SER A 56 -1.71 8.35 15.48
N SER A 57 -0.57 7.83 15.94
CA SER A 57 -0.51 6.82 17.00
C SER A 57 0.22 7.36 18.24
N ARG A 58 0.20 6.60 19.33
CA ARG A 58 1.04 6.84 20.49
C ARG A 58 1.41 5.48 21.08
N TYR A 59 2.70 5.16 21.08
CA TYR A 59 3.19 3.84 21.49
C TYR A 59 2.53 2.72 20.68
N GLY A 60 2.46 2.88 19.35
CA GLY A 60 1.76 1.97 18.46
C GLY A 60 0.22 2.09 18.45
N GLN A 61 -0.40 2.68 19.47
CA GLN A 61 -1.87 2.70 19.56
C GLN A 61 -2.47 3.77 18.67
N VAL A 62 -3.25 3.36 17.65
CA VAL A 62 -3.96 4.28 16.74
C VAL A 62 -5.33 4.66 17.30
N GLY A 63 -6.02 3.67 17.88
CA GLY A 63 -7.28 3.86 18.59
C GLY A 63 -8.30 2.78 18.23
N PRO A 64 -9.28 2.52 19.11
CA PRO A 64 -10.42 1.69 18.74
C PRO A 64 -11.34 2.45 17.79
N ILE A 65 -11.91 1.74 16.81
CA ILE A 65 -13.00 2.24 15.98
C ILE A 65 -14.17 1.25 16.02
N PRO A 66 -15.41 1.67 16.29
CA PRO A 66 -16.54 0.74 16.33
C PRO A 66 -16.79 0.15 14.95
N CYS A 67 -16.94 -1.16 14.85
CA CYS A 67 -17.32 -1.85 13.61
C CYS A 67 -18.70 -1.37 13.12
N GLU A 68 -18.84 -1.11 11.82
CA GLU A 68 -20.10 -0.61 11.26
C GLU A 68 -21.24 -1.65 11.26
N PHE A 69 -20.93 -2.95 11.37
CA PHE A 69 -21.91 -4.03 11.32
C PHE A 69 -22.32 -4.54 12.70
N CYS A 70 -21.36 -4.71 13.61
CA CYS A 70 -21.60 -5.30 14.94
C CYS A 70 -21.32 -4.35 16.10
N ASN A 71 -20.88 -3.13 15.83
CA ASN A 71 -20.60 -2.07 16.81
C ASN A 71 -19.56 -2.43 17.89
N ARG A 72 -18.82 -3.53 17.70
CA ARG A 72 -17.67 -3.87 18.57
C ARG A 72 -16.45 -3.09 18.12
N ASP A 73 -15.66 -2.67 19.09
CA ASP A 73 -14.42 -1.95 18.83
C ASP A 73 -13.40 -2.83 18.10
N ILE A 74 -12.90 -2.32 16.99
CA ILE A 74 -11.74 -2.84 16.27
C ILE A 74 -10.53 -2.12 16.85
N THR A 75 -9.67 -2.84 17.56
CA THR A 75 -8.40 -2.29 18.06
C THR A 75 -7.38 -2.29 16.94
N VAL A 76 -6.74 -1.14 16.70
CA VAL A 76 -5.69 -0.98 15.69
C VAL A 76 -4.40 -0.52 16.37
N VAL A 77 -3.33 -1.26 16.10
CA VAL A 77 -1.96 -0.93 16.50
C VAL A 77 -1.10 -0.81 15.23
N ASP A 78 -0.18 0.14 15.18
CA ASP A 78 0.80 0.30 14.11
C ASP A 78 2.25 0.03 14.60
N SER A 79 3.19 0.11 13.66
CA SER A 79 4.63 -0.10 13.84
C SER A 79 5.39 1.13 14.36
N ASP A 80 4.68 2.14 14.88
CA ASP A 80 5.15 3.39 15.50
C ASP A 80 5.94 4.34 14.56
N THR A 81 7.05 3.91 13.97
CA THR A 81 7.94 4.79 13.17
C THR A 81 7.52 4.91 11.71
N TYR A 82 7.16 3.78 11.11
CA TYR A 82 6.63 3.66 9.76
C TYR A 82 5.35 2.85 9.87
N VAL A 83 4.27 3.27 9.21
CA VAL A 83 3.04 2.47 9.17
C VAL A 83 3.16 1.44 8.04
N ASP A 84 3.97 0.40 8.24
CA ASP A 84 4.25 -0.68 7.29
C ASP A 84 3.30 -1.90 7.43
N GLY A 85 2.46 -1.85 8.45
CA GLY A 85 1.44 -2.82 8.75
C GLY A 85 0.60 -2.36 9.93
N ILE A 86 -0.44 -3.13 10.22
CA ILE A 86 -1.28 -2.93 11.38
C ILE A 86 -1.57 -4.26 12.06
N GLU A 87 -1.81 -4.21 13.37
CA GLU A 87 -2.44 -5.31 14.10
C GLU A 87 -3.92 -4.98 14.30
N VAL A 88 -4.79 -5.83 13.77
CA VAL A 88 -6.24 -5.70 13.88
C VAL A 88 -6.73 -6.67 14.94
N SER A 89 -6.90 -6.16 16.15
CA SER A 89 -7.35 -6.93 17.31
C SER A 89 -6.51 -8.20 17.57
N GLY A 90 -5.18 -8.13 17.47
CA GLY A 90 -4.29 -9.29 17.67
C GLY A 90 -3.84 -9.99 16.39
N ASP A 91 -4.47 -9.72 15.25
CA ASP A 91 -4.12 -10.33 13.97
C ASP A 91 -3.23 -9.37 13.16
N PRO A 92 -1.95 -9.69 12.88
CA PRO A 92 -1.07 -8.83 12.13
C PRO A 92 -1.43 -8.82 10.64
N CYS A 93 -1.32 -7.65 10.01
CA CYS A 93 -1.50 -7.42 8.59
C CYS A 93 -0.29 -6.64 8.05
N SER A 94 0.46 -7.26 7.14
CA SER A 94 1.60 -6.63 6.47
C SER A 94 1.13 -5.91 5.21
N PHE A 95 1.42 -4.61 5.11
CA PHE A 95 1.07 -3.85 3.91
C PHE A 95 1.95 -4.18 2.71
N GLN A 96 3.21 -4.58 2.91
CA GLN A 96 4.04 -5.09 1.81
C GLN A 96 3.36 -6.26 1.09
N HIS A 97 2.83 -7.23 1.85
CA HIS A 97 2.12 -8.38 1.29
C HIS A 97 0.76 -7.99 0.72
N LEU A 98 -0.03 -7.21 1.46
CA LEU A 98 -1.37 -6.81 1.04
C LEU A 98 -1.34 -5.96 -0.25
N TYR A 99 -0.35 -5.08 -0.39
CA TYR A 99 -0.27 -4.13 -1.50
C TYR A 99 0.63 -4.59 -2.64
N LEU A 100 1.24 -5.77 -2.54
CA LEU A 100 2.22 -6.28 -3.50
C LEU A 100 3.31 -5.22 -3.77
N LEU A 101 3.80 -4.61 -2.69
CA LEU A 101 4.75 -3.50 -2.74
C LEU A 101 5.96 -3.88 -1.90
N SER A 102 6.95 -4.45 -2.58
CA SER A 102 8.23 -4.86 -2.02
C SER A 102 9.36 -4.47 -2.97
N ALA A 103 10.61 -4.57 -2.51
CA ALA A 103 11.79 -4.33 -3.34
C ALA A 103 11.79 -5.23 -4.59
N ASP A 104 11.36 -6.50 -4.47
CA ASP A 104 11.32 -7.45 -5.59
C ASP A 104 10.48 -6.95 -6.78
N TYR A 105 9.28 -6.42 -6.51
CA TYR A 105 8.40 -5.89 -7.56
C TYR A 105 9.05 -4.72 -8.30
N ILE A 106 9.80 -3.89 -7.58
CA ILE A 106 10.50 -2.73 -8.15
C ILE A 106 11.75 -3.18 -8.91
N GLU A 107 12.53 -4.11 -8.34
CA GLU A 107 13.72 -4.67 -8.99
C GLU A 107 13.36 -5.36 -10.31
N TRP A 108 12.23 -6.08 -10.38
CA TRP A 108 11.78 -6.66 -11.65
C TRP A 108 11.49 -5.62 -12.72
N PHE A 109 11.02 -4.41 -12.38
CA PHE A 109 10.91 -3.34 -13.37
C PHE A 109 12.29 -2.93 -13.88
N GLU A 110 13.24 -2.67 -12.98
CA GLU A 110 14.61 -2.29 -13.36
C GLU A 110 15.27 -3.35 -14.25
N GLU A 111 15.17 -4.62 -13.88
CA GLU A 111 15.81 -5.72 -14.60
C GLU A 111 15.13 -6.07 -15.92
N TRP A 112 13.79 -6.11 -15.97
CA TRP A 112 13.07 -6.66 -17.13
C TRP A 112 12.77 -5.59 -18.17
N TYR A 113 12.62 -4.33 -17.74
CA TYR A 113 12.40 -3.20 -18.63
C TYR A 113 13.67 -2.39 -18.88
N GLY A 114 14.77 -2.67 -18.18
CA GLY A 114 16.04 -1.97 -18.35
C GLY A 114 15.96 -0.50 -17.95
N ILE A 115 15.12 -0.18 -16.97
CA ILE A 115 14.96 1.18 -16.42
C ILE A 115 15.85 1.35 -15.19
N THR A 116 16.14 2.59 -14.82
CA THR A 116 16.85 2.91 -13.57
C THR A 116 16.03 3.93 -12.80
N LEU A 117 15.65 3.58 -11.56
CA LEU A 117 14.94 4.50 -10.67
C LEU A 117 15.91 5.35 -9.83
N ALA A 118 17.10 4.81 -9.54
CA ALA A 118 18.17 5.56 -8.89
C ALA A 118 18.70 6.66 -9.82
N SER A 119 18.66 7.92 -9.38
CA SER A 119 19.34 8.98 -10.13
C SER A 119 20.87 8.82 -10.02
N GLU A 120 21.60 9.21 -11.08
CA GLU A 120 23.07 9.09 -11.18
C GLU A 120 23.84 9.76 -10.03
N SER A 121 23.21 10.62 -9.21
CA SER A 121 23.85 11.24 -8.04
C SER A 121 23.86 10.37 -6.77
N PHE A 122 23.24 9.19 -6.76
CA PHE A 122 22.98 8.40 -5.55
C PHE A 122 23.67 7.02 -5.56
N PHE A 123 24.98 7.00 -5.36
CA PHE A 123 25.76 5.75 -5.32
C PHE A 123 26.02 5.19 -3.92
N GLU A 124 25.75 5.92 -2.83
CA GLU A 124 25.97 5.45 -1.45
C GLU A 124 24.73 5.62 -0.55
N ASP A 125 24.28 4.51 0.06
CA ASP A 125 23.25 4.35 1.12
C ASP A 125 22.27 5.54 1.29
N TRP A 126 21.48 5.81 0.25
CA TRP A 126 20.48 6.89 0.25
C TRP A 126 19.05 6.34 0.42
N THR A 127 18.17 7.16 1.00
CA THR A 127 16.74 6.87 1.11
C THR A 127 15.94 7.96 0.42
N ASP A 128 15.16 7.59 -0.59
CA ASP A 128 14.26 8.53 -1.27
C ASP A 128 12.83 8.38 -0.76
N TRP A 129 12.18 9.51 -0.51
CA TRP A 129 10.84 9.57 0.05
C TRP A 129 9.86 10.04 -1.01
N MET A 130 8.89 9.19 -1.32
CA MET A 130 7.87 9.51 -2.32
C MET A 130 6.55 8.83 -1.99
N SER A 131 5.50 9.23 -2.69
CA SER A 131 4.22 8.51 -2.68
C SER A 131 4.24 7.31 -3.61
N VAL A 132 3.35 6.34 -3.38
CA VAL A 132 3.16 5.19 -4.27
C VAL A 132 2.81 5.64 -5.70
N ASP A 133 1.98 6.69 -5.85
CA ASP A 133 1.68 7.26 -7.16
C ASP A 133 2.90 7.85 -7.86
N GLN A 134 3.79 8.53 -7.13
CA GLN A 134 5.02 9.06 -7.72
C GLN A 134 5.93 7.94 -8.23
N LEU A 135 6.07 6.86 -7.48
CA LEU A 135 6.80 5.67 -7.93
C LEU A 135 6.17 5.09 -9.21
N ARG A 136 4.84 4.89 -9.19
CA ARG A 136 4.08 4.40 -10.34
C ARG A 136 4.29 5.29 -11.57
N GLU A 137 4.13 6.60 -11.44
CA GLU A 137 4.26 7.57 -12.54
C GLU A 137 5.66 7.59 -13.13
N GLN A 138 6.69 7.46 -12.29
CA GLN A 138 8.07 7.33 -12.76
C GLN A 138 8.25 6.06 -13.60
N ILE A 139 7.76 4.91 -13.11
CA ILE A 139 7.87 3.64 -13.85
C ILE A 139 7.06 3.70 -15.16
N GLU A 140 5.85 4.23 -15.14
CA GLU A 140 5.04 4.42 -16.37
C GLU A 140 5.76 5.31 -17.39
N THR A 141 6.37 6.40 -16.94
CA THR A 141 7.14 7.30 -17.81
C THR A 141 8.33 6.59 -18.43
N LEU A 142 9.03 5.74 -17.67
CA LEU A 142 10.23 5.03 -18.12
C LEU A 142 9.91 3.81 -19.00
N THR A 143 8.77 3.15 -18.77
CA THR A 143 8.39 1.91 -19.45
C THR A 143 7.39 2.11 -20.59
N GLY A 144 6.65 3.22 -20.58
CA GLY A 144 5.53 3.48 -21.49
C GLY A 144 4.28 2.65 -21.20
N ILE A 145 4.18 1.99 -20.04
CA ILE A 145 2.98 1.25 -19.64
C ILE A 145 1.86 2.24 -19.27
N GLU A 146 0.68 2.01 -19.82
CA GLU A 146 -0.52 2.79 -19.47
C GLU A 146 -1.38 2.04 -18.45
N THR A 147 -1.73 2.70 -17.36
CA THR A 147 -2.65 2.19 -16.34
C THR A 147 -4.04 2.80 -16.46
N ASP A 148 -5.02 2.07 -15.93
CA ASP A 148 -6.40 2.48 -15.80
C ASP A 148 -6.72 2.83 -14.34
N SER A 149 -7.03 4.10 -14.11
CA SER A 149 -7.43 4.65 -12.81
C SER A 149 -8.70 4.04 -12.18
N GLN A 150 -9.54 3.36 -12.98
CA GLN A 150 -10.78 2.76 -12.51
C GLN A 150 -10.61 1.31 -12.04
N SER A 151 -9.53 0.65 -12.46
CA SER A 151 -9.26 -0.74 -12.09
C SER A 151 -9.27 -0.96 -10.57
N ARG A 152 -9.80 -2.11 -10.15
CA ARG A 152 -9.91 -2.54 -8.75
C ARG A 152 -9.37 -3.93 -8.56
N TYR A 153 -8.64 -4.12 -7.47
CA TYR A 153 -7.99 -5.38 -7.11
C TYR A 153 -8.34 -5.80 -5.70
N GLN A 154 -8.22 -7.10 -5.48
CA GLN A 154 -8.36 -7.75 -4.19
C GLN A 154 -7.20 -8.74 -4.03
N THR A 155 -6.44 -8.58 -2.96
CA THR A 155 -5.30 -9.44 -2.60
C THR A 155 -5.58 -10.25 -1.33
N ASP A 156 -6.55 -9.82 -0.54
CA ASP A 156 -7.09 -10.53 0.63
C ASP A 156 -8.60 -10.21 0.76
N GLU A 157 -9.43 -11.23 0.99
CA GLU A 157 -10.89 -11.08 1.17
C GLU A 157 -11.25 -10.21 2.39
N LYS A 158 -10.40 -10.21 3.42
CA LYS A 158 -10.60 -9.44 4.65
C LYS A 158 -10.30 -7.95 4.48
N PHE A 159 -9.53 -7.55 3.47
CA PHE A 159 -8.97 -6.21 3.36
C PHE A 159 -9.33 -5.57 2.02
N ASN A 160 -10.62 -5.27 1.85
CA ASN A 160 -11.21 -4.69 0.63
C ASN A 160 -12.29 -3.65 1.00
N PRO A 161 -12.31 -2.42 0.44
CA PRO A 161 -11.54 -1.93 -0.70
C PRO A 161 -10.07 -1.69 -0.41
N LEU A 162 -9.20 -1.96 -1.39
CA LEU A 162 -7.83 -1.44 -1.37
C LEU A 162 -7.81 0.08 -1.62
N PRO A 163 -6.82 0.82 -1.10
CA PRO A 163 -6.64 2.23 -1.40
C PRO A 163 -6.52 2.54 -2.91
N PRO A 164 -6.98 3.71 -3.39
CA PRO A 164 -6.94 4.02 -4.83
C PRO A 164 -5.54 4.02 -5.46
N ASP A 165 -4.54 4.52 -4.75
CA ASP A 165 -3.13 4.54 -5.16
C ASP A 165 -2.56 3.11 -5.26
N ILE A 166 -2.89 2.26 -4.30
CA ILE A 166 -2.54 0.84 -4.34
C ILE A 166 -3.21 0.11 -5.50
N ASN A 167 -4.47 0.40 -5.81
CA ASN A 167 -5.13 -0.17 -6.99
C ASN A 167 -4.42 0.22 -8.29
N ARG A 168 -3.94 1.47 -8.41
CA ARG A 168 -3.17 1.92 -9.58
C ARG A 168 -1.80 1.27 -9.64
N TRP A 169 -1.15 1.09 -8.49
CA TRP A 169 0.09 0.32 -8.38
C TRP A 169 -0.08 -1.13 -8.85
N ILE A 170 -1.07 -1.85 -8.32
CA ILE A 170 -1.33 -3.23 -8.75
C ILE A 170 -1.75 -3.28 -10.22
N ASN A 171 -2.44 -2.26 -10.73
CA ASN A 171 -2.73 -2.19 -12.16
C ASN A 171 -1.47 -2.07 -13.02
N LEU A 172 -0.48 -1.30 -12.58
CA LEU A 172 0.82 -1.23 -13.26
C LEU A 172 1.48 -2.62 -13.31
N LEU A 173 1.44 -3.36 -12.20
CA LEU A 173 1.92 -4.75 -12.15
C LEU A 173 1.15 -5.66 -13.12
N ASP A 174 -0.19 -5.62 -13.08
CA ASP A 174 -1.09 -6.41 -13.96
C ASP A 174 -0.89 -6.13 -15.46
N LYS A 175 -0.59 -4.88 -15.81
CA LYS A 175 -0.32 -4.45 -17.19
C LYS A 175 1.11 -4.71 -17.64
N SER A 176 1.99 -5.08 -16.72
CA SER A 176 3.39 -5.39 -17.00
C SER A 176 3.60 -6.88 -17.26
N SER A 177 4.87 -7.26 -17.43
CA SER A 177 5.29 -8.66 -17.54
C SER A 177 5.45 -9.32 -16.17
N ILE A 178 5.36 -8.54 -15.08
CA ILE A 178 5.65 -8.95 -13.72
C ILE A 178 4.60 -9.95 -13.21
N PRO A 179 5.02 -11.10 -12.65
CA PRO A 179 4.09 -12.09 -12.15
C PRO A 179 3.32 -11.56 -10.94
N LEU A 180 2.00 -11.58 -11.06
CA LEU A 180 1.11 -11.43 -9.91
C LEU A 180 0.90 -12.79 -9.22
N PRO A 181 0.80 -12.81 -7.89
CA PRO A 181 0.45 -14.02 -7.18
C PRO A 181 -0.99 -14.44 -7.49
N GLY A 182 -1.27 -15.74 -7.51
CA GLY A 182 -2.59 -16.27 -7.92
C GLY A 182 -3.77 -15.86 -7.03
N TYR A 183 -3.51 -15.26 -5.86
CA TYR A 183 -4.53 -14.70 -4.98
C TYR A 183 -4.88 -13.23 -5.30
N ALA A 184 -4.10 -12.56 -6.15
CA ALA A 184 -4.41 -11.21 -6.60
C ALA A 184 -5.44 -11.25 -7.72
N LEU A 185 -6.63 -10.74 -7.47
CA LEU A 185 -7.78 -10.81 -8.38
C LEU A 185 -8.22 -9.40 -8.79
N LYS A 186 -8.46 -9.20 -10.08
CA LYS A 186 -9.13 -7.99 -10.57
C LYS A 186 -10.65 -8.14 -10.35
N ILE A 187 -11.25 -7.21 -9.61
CA ILE A 187 -12.64 -7.28 -9.14
C ILE A 187 -13.55 -6.17 -9.69
N GLY A 188 -13.03 -5.30 -10.57
CA GLY A 188 -13.81 -4.26 -11.25
C GLY A 188 -13.12 -3.75 -12.51
N GLU A 189 -13.94 -3.37 -13.50
CA GLU A 189 -13.59 -2.61 -14.71
C GLU A 189 -14.18 -1.19 -14.64
#